data_AF-A0A950MPW0-F1
#
_entry.id   AF-A0A950MPW0-F1
#
_cell.length_a   1.000
_cell.length_b   1.000
_cell.length_c   1.000
_cell.angle_alpha   90.00
_cell.angle_beta   90.00
_cell.angle_gamma   90.00
#
_symmetry.space_group_name_H-M   'P 1'
#
loop_
_entity.id
_entity.type
_entity.pdbx_description
1 polymer ?
#
loop_
_entity_poly.entity_id
_entity_poly.type
_entity_poly.pdbx_seq_one_letter_code
_entity_poly.pdbx_strand_id
1 'polypeptide(L)'
;MKFRPPPMQPAFSGTGHLAVWVAALAGILLSPILTALIVSPETRYLLMSKRVGPSDWHTSQVLKKAEPLDILVLGNSRMLTAIDHAALREDVHTSDGPVRSETIAARFNGYDLSYTFLKDFFKHRRARLVVINYPDIPQVDNHPGEKYIRALGQPDPGLDIKTPSLAVTDYAEMALIGPRLALASIIRPGSLTQQGYRTKEDFPDYERTRGSYTPDEGYQENKTSSREAFASYDSPDKPQPAIIIRPGAPLPAGVVLIDRPLTPIESDYLPAIKTLCEKNGALLAFMLLPMATSQGRTIEISNQVAALGVPIIAASPESMFGNIPPDRIKENYFDYLHLNSNGARRSAQVFGPALQTLLQ
;
A
#
# COMPACT_ATOMS: atom_id res chain seq x y z
N MET A 1 -57.12 -17.10 2.25
CA MET A 1 -56.56 -17.68 1.01
C MET A 1 -55.24 -18.36 1.34
N LYS A 2 -55.05 -19.64 0.97
CA LYS A 2 -53.75 -20.33 1.13
C LYS A 2 -52.91 -20.07 -0.12
N PHE A 3 -51.79 -19.38 0.04
CA PHE A 3 -50.82 -19.21 -1.04
C PHE A 3 -50.28 -20.59 -1.44
N ARG A 4 -50.39 -20.95 -2.72
CA ARG A 4 -49.67 -22.06 -3.32
C ARG A 4 -48.56 -21.46 -4.19
N PRO A 5 -47.28 -21.73 -3.89
CA PRO A 5 -46.21 -21.32 -4.79
C PRO A 5 -46.42 -21.97 -6.17
N PRO A 6 -46.05 -21.29 -7.26
CA PRO A 6 -46.14 -21.87 -8.59
C PRO A 6 -45.30 -23.15 -8.69
N PRO A 7 -45.67 -24.09 -9.57
CA PRO A 7 -44.88 -25.30 -9.81
C PRO A 7 -43.46 -24.89 -10.24
N MET A 8 -42.46 -25.34 -9.48
CA MET A 8 -41.06 -25.06 -9.80
C MET A 8 -40.67 -25.79 -11.08
N GLN A 9 -40.16 -25.07 -12.06
CA GLN A 9 -39.55 -25.68 -13.23
C GLN A 9 -38.19 -26.28 -12.86
N PRO A 10 -37.74 -27.34 -13.56
CA PRO A 10 -36.39 -27.87 -13.37
C PRO A 10 -35.35 -26.78 -13.64
N ALA A 11 -34.34 -26.67 -12.78
CA ALA A 11 -33.26 -25.69 -12.94
C ALA A 11 -32.41 -25.92 -14.21
N PHE A 12 -32.45 -27.13 -14.77
CA PHE A 12 -31.69 -27.52 -15.96
C PHE A 12 -32.59 -28.27 -16.94
N SER A 13 -32.42 -28.02 -18.24
CA SER A 13 -33.21 -28.65 -19.31
C SER A 13 -32.88 -30.13 -19.54
N GLY A 14 -31.86 -30.68 -18.87
CA GLY A 14 -31.48 -32.09 -18.96
C GLY A 14 -30.21 -32.42 -18.17
N THR A 15 -29.90 -33.71 -18.05
CA THR A 15 -28.71 -34.21 -17.33
C THR A 15 -27.40 -33.72 -17.94
N GLY A 16 -27.33 -33.55 -19.27
CA GLY A 16 -26.16 -32.96 -19.94
C GLY A 16 -25.89 -31.52 -19.53
N HIS A 17 -26.94 -30.68 -19.43
CA HIS A 17 -26.80 -29.29 -18.96
C HIS A 17 -26.33 -29.23 -17.50
N LEU A 18 -26.87 -30.10 -16.64
CA LEU A 18 -26.42 -30.23 -15.26
C LEU A 18 -24.94 -30.63 -15.20
N ALA A 19 -24.53 -31.64 -15.98
CA ALA A 19 -23.14 -32.12 -15.99
C ALA A 19 -22.15 -31.03 -16.44
N VAL A 20 -22.49 -30.27 -17.50
CA VAL A 20 -21.68 -29.13 -17.97
C VAL A 20 -21.59 -28.05 -16.89
N TRP A 21 -22.71 -27.72 -16.24
CA TRP A 21 -22.73 -26.71 -15.18
C TRP A 21 -21.89 -27.13 -13.97
N VAL A 22 -22.01 -28.39 -13.53
CA VAL A 22 -21.19 -28.95 -12.44
C VAL A 22 -19.71 -28.94 -12.80
N ALA A 23 -19.35 -29.33 -14.03
CA ALA A 23 -17.97 -29.30 -14.50
C ALA A 23 -17.41 -27.87 -14.54
N ALA A 24 -18.19 -26.89 -15.02
CA ALA A 24 -17.81 -25.48 -15.02
C ALA A 24 -17.60 -24.95 -13.59
N LEU A 25 -18.53 -25.25 -12.68
CA LEU A 25 -18.41 -24.86 -11.27
C LEU A 25 -17.18 -25.49 -10.62
N ALA A 26 -16.95 -26.79 -10.82
CA ALA A 26 -15.77 -27.48 -10.31
C ALA A 26 -14.47 -26.86 -10.86
N GLY A 27 -14.44 -26.52 -12.16
CA GLY A 27 -13.32 -25.83 -12.78
C GLY A 27 -13.02 -24.46 -12.15
N ILE A 28 -14.05 -23.66 -11.86
CA ILE A 28 -13.91 -22.38 -11.16
C ILE A 28 -13.40 -22.59 -9.74
N LEU A 29 -14.04 -23.49 -8.97
CA LEU A 29 -13.68 -23.75 -7.58
C LEU A 29 -12.28 -24.34 -7.42
N LEU A 30 -11.79 -25.12 -8.38
CA LEU A 30 -10.43 -25.68 -8.37
C LEU A 30 -9.38 -24.74 -8.99
N SER A 31 -9.81 -23.65 -9.62
CA SER A 31 -8.89 -22.72 -10.29
C SER A 31 -7.83 -22.10 -9.37
N PRO A 32 -8.03 -21.83 -8.06
CA PRO A 32 -6.96 -21.35 -7.19
C PRO A 32 -5.79 -22.34 -7.08
N ILE A 33 -6.09 -23.64 -7.05
CA ILE A 33 -5.10 -24.72 -6.99
C ILE A 33 -4.35 -24.78 -8.32
N LEU A 34 -5.07 -24.82 -9.44
CA LEU A 34 -4.47 -24.89 -10.77
C LEU A 34 -3.59 -23.68 -11.05
N THR A 35 -4.08 -22.48 -10.73
CA THR A 35 -3.32 -21.25 -10.96
C THR A 35 -2.10 -21.12 -10.07
N ALA A 36 -2.11 -21.67 -8.85
CA ALA A 36 -0.91 -21.73 -8.00
C ALA A 36 0.22 -22.56 -8.64
N LEU A 37 -0.13 -23.53 -9.51
CA LEU A 37 0.84 -24.41 -10.18
C LEU A 37 1.33 -23.86 -11.52
N ILE A 38 0.47 -23.20 -12.30
CA ILE A 38 0.75 -22.86 -13.69
C ILE A 38 1.02 -21.37 -13.94
N VAL A 39 0.53 -20.48 -13.06
CA VAL A 39 0.64 -19.03 -13.28
C VAL A 39 1.86 -18.50 -12.57
N SER A 40 2.81 -17.93 -13.33
CA SER A 40 4.02 -17.35 -12.77
C SER A 40 3.72 -16.14 -11.86
N PRO A 41 4.56 -15.85 -10.85
CA PRO A 41 4.44 -14.64 -10.04
C PRO A 41 4.40 -13.37 -10.90
N GLU A 42 5.26 -13.28 -11.92
CA GLU A 42 5.27 -12.13 -12.84
C GLU A 42 3.91 -11.92 -13.52
N THR A 43 3.30 -12.98 -14.04
CA THR A 43 1.98 -12.92 -14.67
C THR A 43 0.93 -12.41 -13.68
N ARG A 44 0.98 -12.83 -12.42
CA ARG A 44 0.04 -12.39 -11.38
C ARG A 44 0.14 -10.89 -11.11
N TYR A 45 1.36 -10.37 -10.98
CA TYR A 45 1.59 -8.95 -10.75
C TYR A 45 1.13 -8.11 -11.95
N LEU A 46 1.50 -8.51 -13.17
CA LEU A 46 1.12 -7.79 -14.39
C LEU A 46 -0.39 -7.69 -14.60
N LEU A 47 -1.15 -8.68 -14.12
CA LEU A 47 -2.62 -8.74 -14.24
C LEU A 47 -3.37 -8.04 -13.11
N MET A 48 -2.67 -7.48 -12.12
CA MET A 48 -3.30 -6.70 -11.07
C MET A 48 -4.14 -5.58 -11.67
N SER A 49 -5.32 -5.36 -11.10
CA SER A 49 -6.21 -4.29 -11.55
C SER A 49 -5.52 -2.93 -11.51
N LYS A 50 -5.87 -2.03 -12.43
CA LYS A 50 -5.47 -0.60 -12.39
C LYS A 50 -5.78 0.11 -11.07
N ARG A 51 -6.66 -0.48 -10.27
CA ARG A 51 -7.03 -0.01 -8.94
C ARG A 51 -5.95 -0.26 -7.89
N VAL A 52 -5.00 -1.16 -8.14
CA VAL A 52 -3.87 -1.44 -7.24
C VAL A 52 -2.79 -0.38 -7.46
N GLY A 53 -2.24 -0.27 -8.67
CA GLY A 53 -1.18 0.67 -9.02
C GLY A 53 -0.60 0.31 -10.40
N PRO A 54 0.55 0.88 -10.79
CA PRO A 54 1.24 0.48 -12.01
C PRO A 54 1.83 -0.91 -11.85
N SER A 55 1.20 -1.89 -12.50
CA SER A 55 1.52 -3.31 -12.32
C SER A 55 2.90 -3.67 -12.83
N ASP A 56 3.37 -2.99 -13.88
CA ASP A 56 4.72 -3.10 -14.43
C ASP A 56 5.79 -2.56 -13.47
N TRP A 57 5.54 -1.42 -12.82
CA TRP A 57 6.40 -0.89 -11.76
C TRP A 57 6.50 -1.88 -10.60
N HIS A 58 5.36 -2.33 -10.07
CA HIS A 58 5.33 -3.32 -8.98
C HIS A 58 6.09 -4.59 -9.36
N THR A 59 5.83 -5.14 -10.56
CA THR A 59 6.55 -6.30 -11.09
C THR A 59 8.05 -6.05 -11.13
N SER A 60 8.48 -4.90 -11.63
CA SER A 60 9.90 -4.57 -11.75
C SER A 60 10.57 -4.46 -10.36
N GLN A 61 9.98 -3.70 -9.44
CA GLN A 61 10.59 -3.44 -8.14
C GLN A 61 10.57 -4.65 -7.20
N VAL A 62 9.50 -5.46 -7.27
CA VAL A 62 9.29 -6.61 -6.37
C VAL A 62 9.94 -7.87 -6.90
N LEU A 63 9.92 -8.13 -8.21
CA LEU A 63 10.33 -9.42 -8.77
C LEU A 63 11.61 -9.38 -9.61
N LYS A 64 12.00 -8.23 -10.16
CA LYS A 64 13.08 -8.17 -11.19
C LYS A 64 14.36 -7.49 -10.72
N LYS A 65 14.24 -6.31 -10.07
CA LYS A 65 15.41 -5.58 -9.59
C LYS A 65 16.09 -6.33 -8.45
N ALA A 66 17.42 -6.26 -8.41
CA ALA A 66 18.24 -6.91 -7.39
C ALA A 66 19.08 -5.91 -6.56
N GLU A 67 19.16 -4.65 -7.00
CA GLU A 67 19.99 -3.64 -6.35
C GLU A 67 19.45 -3.32 -4.96
N PRO A 68 20.27 -3.36 -3.90
CA PRO A 68 19.79 -3.10 -2.55
C PRO A 68 19.30 -1.66 -2.39
N LEU A 69 18.28 -1.49 -1.57
CA LEU A 69 17.75 -0.20 -1.14
C LEU A 69 18.24 0.14 0.26
N ASP A 70 18.45 1.43 0.50
CA ASP A 70 18.60 1.93 1.85
C ASP A 70 17.20 2.06 2.48
N ILE A 71 16.23 2.62 1.74
CA ILE A 71 14.85 2.82 2.23
C ILE A 71 13.84 2.26 1.22
N LEU A 72 12.96 1.39 1.67
CA LEU A 72 11.78 0.97 0.92
C LEU A 72 10.54 1.54 1.59
N VAL A 73 9.78 2.36 0.86
CA VAL A 73 8.51 2.91 1.31
C VAL A 73 7.36 2.08 0.74
N LEU A 74 6.47 1.58 1.60
CA LEU A 74 5.32 0.76 1.20
C LEU A 74 4.02 1.28 1.80
N GLY A 75 2.90 0.94 1.17
CA GLY A 75 1.58 1.10 1.79
C GLY A 75 0.51 1.55 0.81
N ASN A 76 -0.36 2.43 1.30
CA ASN A 76 -1.54 2.92 0.60
C ASN A 76 -1.28 4.17 -0.26
N SER A 77 -2.35 4.78 -0.76
CA SER A 77 -2.27 5.97 -1.64
C SER A 77 -1.62 7.17 -0.96
N ARG A 78 -1.65 7.25 0.38
CA ARG A 78 -0.96 8.31 1.12
C ARG A 78 0.56 8.13 1.04
N MET A 79 1.04 6.89 1.14
CA MET A 79 2.46 6.58 0.96
C MET A 79 2.91 6.82 -0.48
N LEU A 80 2.03 6.63 -1.45
CA LEU A 80 2.30 6.95 -2.84
C LEU A 80 2.67 8.43 -3.03
N THR A 81 2.10 9.34 -2.25
CA THR A 81 2.37 10.78 -2.38
C THR A 81 3.23 11.32 -1.25
N ALA A 82 3.71 10.45 -0.36
CA ALA A 82 4.32 10.84 0.91
C ALA A 82 5.68 11.52 0.76
N ILE A 83 6.53 11.04 -0.14
CA ILE A 83 7.93 11.45 -0.21
C ILE A 83 8.32 11.68 -1.66
N ASP A 84 8.88 12.85 -1.94
CA ASP A 84 9.69 13.07 -3.13
C ASP A 84 11.08 12.44 -2.91
N HIS A 85 11.34 11.34 -3.61
CA HIS A 85 12.62 10.62 -3.50
C HIS A 85 13.80 11.35 -4.14
N ALA A 86 13.57 12.29 -5.06
CA ALA A 86 14.64 13.13 -5.58
C ALA A 86 15.09 14.12 -4.50
N ALA A 87 14.15 14.81 -3.85
CA ALA A 87 14.44 15.68 -2.73
C ALA A 87 15.07 14.94 -1.55
N LEU A 88 14.58 13.74 -1.21
CA LEU A 88 15.18 12.93 -0.14
C LEU A 88 16.66 12.60 -0.41
N ARG A 89 17.04 12.38 -1.68
CA ARG A 89 18.41 12.08 -2.09
C ARG A 89 19.36 13.27 -2.02
N GLU A 90 18.83 14.49 -2.12
CA GLU A 90 19.60 15.71 -1.94
C GLU A 90 20.02 15.84 -0.46
N ASP A 91 19.09 15.56 0.45
CA ASP A 91 19.26 15.81 1.88
C ASP A 91 19.81 14.62 2.69
N VAL A 92 19.56 13.37 2.26
CA VAL A 92 19.92 12.16 3.01
C VAL A 92 21.02 11.37 2.30
N HIS A 93 22.14 11.21 3.01
CA HIS A 93 23.32 10.47 2.56
C HIS A 93 23.67 9.34 3.52
N THR A 94 24.14 8.24 2.96
CA THR A 94 24.74 7.11 3.66
C THR A 94 26.25 7.10 3.42
N SER A 95 26.97 6.15 4.03
CA SER A 95 28.41 5.92 3.76
C SER A 95 28.71 5.68 2.27
N ASP A 96 27.72 5.18 1.52
CA ASP A 96 27.87 4.75 0.14
C ASP A 96 27.40 5.84 -0.86
N GLY A 97 27.05 7.03 -0.37
CA GLY A 97 26.57 8.17 -1.15
C GLY A 97 25.09 8.50 -0.92
N PRO A 98 24.41 9.14 -1.90
CA PRO A 98 23.01 9.52 -1.78
C PRO A 98 22.11 8.31 -1.54
N VAL A 99 21.12 8.46 -0.65
CA VAL A 99 20.24 7.36 -0.24
C VAL A 99 19.54 6.70 -1.44
N ARG A 100 19.50 5.37 -1.47
CA ARG A 100 18.69 4.64 -2.46
C ARG A 100 17.33 4.35 -1.86
N SER A 101 16.33 5.07 -2.34
CA SER A 101 14.96 4.95 -1.86
C SER A 101 13.96 4.79 -3.00
N GLU A 102 12.93 3.98 -2.79
CA GLU A 102 11.83 3.78 -3.73
C GLU A 102 10.50 3.57 -2.98
N THR A 103 9.38 3.86 -3.66
CA THR A 103 8.03 3.60 -3.17
C THR A 103 7.36 2.47 -3.96
N ILE A 104 6.77 1.51 -3.25
CA ILE A 104 5.87 0.50 -3.80
C ILE A 104 4.57 0.58 -3.01
N ALA A 105 3.63 1.38 -3.51
CA ALA A 105 2.35 1.63 -2.86
C ALA A 105 1.17 1.28 -3.76
N ALA A 106 0.01 1.05 -3.14
CA ALA A 106 -1.25 0.78 -3.80
C ALA A 106 -2.29 1.86 -3.48
N ARG A 107 -3.36 1.96 -4.28
CA ARG A 107 -4.39 2.99 -4.10
C ARG A 107 -5.19 2.85 -2.80
N PHE A 108 -5.35 1.63 -2.29
CA PHE A 108 -6.16 1.35 -1.10
C PHE A 108 -5.29 0.85 0.04
N ASN A 109 -5.83 0.88 1.26
CA ASN A 109 -5.16 0.29 2.42
C ASN A 109 -5.02 -1.22 2.26
N GLY A 110 -3.83 -1.74 2.57
CA GLY A 110 -3.53 -3.16 2.43
C GLY A 110 -2.22 -3.55 3.10
N TYR A 111 -2.25 -3.93 4.37
CA TYR A 111 -1.13 -4.56 5.08
C TYR A 111 -0.89 -5.99 4.60
N ASP A 112 -1.95 -6.69 4.21
CA ASP A 112 -1.89 -7.95 3.49
C ASP A 112 -1.13 -7.81 2.17
N LEU A 113 -1.49 -6.81 1.36
CA LEU A 113 -0.76 -6.50 0.12
C LEU A 113 0.69 -6.08 0.38
N SER A 114 0.92 -5.24 1.39
CA SER A 114 2.26 -4.80 1.77
C SER A 114 3.13 -5.98 2.23
N TYR A 115 2.54 -6.93 2.96
CA TYR A 115 3.19 -8.17 3.36
C TYR A 115 3.55 -9.03 2.15
N THR A 116 2.62 -9.23 1.20
CA THR A 116 2.89 -10.02 -0.01
C THR A 116 3.99 -9.37 -0.86
N PHE A 117 3.94 -8.05 -1.05
CA PHE A 117 5.01 -7.30 -1.73
C PHE A 117 6.35 -7.48 -1.04
N LEU A 118 6.43 -7.35 0.29
CA LEU A 118 7.68 -7.56 1.03
C LEU A 118 8.18 -9.00 0.93
N LYS A 119 7.27 -9.98 1.02
CA LYS A 119 7.60 -11.40 0.98
C LYS A 119 8.26 -11.77 -0.35
N ASP A 120 7.75 -11.22 -1.44
CA ASP A 120 8.32 -11.43 -2.77
C ASP A 120 9.57 -10.58 -3.00
N PHE A 121 9.57 -9.32 -2.55
CA PHE A 121 10.73 -8.41 -2.63
C PHE A 121 11.97 -9.03 -1.98
N PHE A 122 11.83 -9.54 -0.75
CA PHE A 122 12.96 -10.10 -0.01
C PHE A 122 13.52 -11.41 -0.59
N LYS A 123 12.84 -12.06 -1.54
CA LYS A 123 13.40 -13.23 -2.26
C LYS A 123 14.55 -12.86 -3.18
N HIS A 124 14.59 -11.62 -3.67
CA HIS A 124 15.51 -11.19 -4.73
C HIS A 124 16.22 -9.87 -4.45
N ARG A 125 15.75 -9.10 -3.48
CA ARG A 125 16.24 -7.75 -3.18
C ARG A 125 16.28 -7.51 -1.66
N ARG A 126 17.13 -6.57 -1.23
CA ARG A 126 17.27 -6.19 0.19
C ARG A 126 16.93 -4.73 0.40
N ALA A 127 16.45 -4.39 1.59
CA ALA A 127 16.25 -3.04 2.07
C ALA A 127 16.82 -2.94 3.50
N ARG A 128 17.48 -1.83 3.85
CA ARG A 128 17.96 -1.61 5.23
C ARG A 128 16.84 -1.13 6.15
N LEU A 129 15.99 -0.23 5.64
CA LEU A 129 14.83 0.30 6.32
C LEU A 129 13.58 0.10 5.45
N VAL A 130 12.55 -0.50 6.01
CA VAL A 130 11.20 -0.56 5.44
C VAL A 130 10.32 0.40 6.21
N VAL A 131 9.65 1.30 5.49
CA VAL A 131 8.73 2.28 6.05
C VAL A 131 7.35 1.99 5.51
N ILE A 132 6.39 1.73 6.39
CA ILE A 132 4.98 1.53 5.99
C ILE A 132 4.09 2.59 6.62
N ASN A 133 2.92 2.87 6.04
CA ASN A 133 1.99 3.81 6.67
C ASN A 133 1.63 3.34 8.08
N TYR A 134 1.58 4.28 9.01
CA TYR A 134 0.95 4.06 10.30
C TYR A 134 -0.54 3.71 10.08
N PRO A 135 -1.13 2.80 10.87
CA PRO A 135 -2.53 2.42 10.73
C PRO A 135 -3.44 3.48 11.35
N ASP A 136 -3.50 4.66 10.75
CA ASP A 136 -4.46 5.71 11.08
C ASP A 136 -5.85 5.42 10.50
N ILE A 137 -5.89 4.87 9.28
CA ILE A 137 -7.11 4.44 8.60
C ILE A 137 -7.24 2.91 8.74
N PRO A 138 -8.24 2.40 9.49
CA PRO A 138 -8.42 0.98 9.73
C PRO A 138 -8.54 0.16 8.44
N GLN A 139 -7.87 -0.99 8.37
CA GLN A 139 -8.12 -2.00 7.33
C GLN A 139 -9.07 -3.08 7.84
N VAL A 140 -10.30 -3.12 7.31
CA VAL A 140 -11.33 -4.08 7.76
C VAL A 140 -11.44 -5.32 6.88
N ASP A 141 -11.02 -5.22 5.61
CA ASP A 141 -11.12 -6.28 4.60
C ASP A 141 -9.79 -6.46 3.86
N ASN A 142 -9.63 -7.59 3.17
CA ASN A 142 -8.46 -7.83 2.33
C ASN A 142 -8.36 -6.81 1.20
N HIS A 143 -7.13 -6.46 0.84
CA HIS A 143 -6.88 -5.56 -0.25
C HIS A 143 -7.35 -6.20 -1.57
N PRO A 144 -8.10 -5.48 -2.43
CA PRO A 144 -8.68 -6.04 -3.66
C PRO A 144 -7.65 -6.53 -4.71
N GLY A 145 -6.37 -6.22 -4.48
CA GLY A 145 -5.24 -6.72 -5.28
C GLY A 145 -4.78 -8.14 -4.90
N GLU A 146 -5.06 -8.59 -3.68
CA GLU A 146 -4.56 -9.86 -3.17
C GLU A 146 -5.03 -11.07 -3.98
N LYS A 147 -6.28 -11.07 -4.44
CA LYS A 147 -6.81 -12.16 -5.29
C LYS A 147 -6.00 -12.47 -6.55
N TYR A 148 -5.20 -11.52 -7.05
CA TYR A 148 -4.34 -11.73 -8.20
C TYR A 148 -3.02 -12.41 -7.83
N ILE A 149 -2.37 -11.95 -6.76
CA ILE A 149 -1.00 -12.32 -6.40
C ILE A 149 -0.92 -13.42 -5.35
N ARG A 150 -1.95 -13.58 -4.52
CA ARG A 150 -2.03 -14.65 -3.52
C ARG A 150 -2.08 -16.01 -4.22
N ALA A 151 -1.33 -16.96 -3.67
CA ALA A 151 -1.26 -18.33 -4.17
C ALA A 151 -1.40 -19.31 -3.00
N LEU A 152 -2.19 -20.37 -3.21
CA LEU A 152 -2.36 -21.43 -2.21
C LEU A 152 -1.02 -22.13 -1.92
N GLY A 153 -0.85 -22.59 -0.68
CA GLY A 153 0.35 -23.29 -0.22
C GLY A 153 1.52 -22.38 0.15
N GLN A 154 1.37 -21.06 0.02
CA GLN A 154 2.32 -20.09 0.56
C GLN A 154 1.91 -19.70 1.99
N PRO A 155 2.85 -19.59 2.94
CA PRO A 155 2.56 -19.02 4.24
C PRO A 155 1.98 -17.61 4.09
N ASP A 156 0.84 -17.39 4.75
CA ASP A 156 0.09 -16.15 4.74
C ASP A 156 -0.61 -15.97 6.10
N PRO A 157 -0.30 -14.90 6.86
CA PRO A 157 -0.95 -14.62 8.15
C PRO A 157 -2.47 -14.54 8.09
N GLY A 158 -3.04 -14.04 6.99
CA GLY A 158 -4.50 -13.86 6.85
C GLY A 158 -5.24 -15.08 6.33
N LEU A 159 -4.54 -16.17 5.98
CA LEU A 159 -5.15 -17.45 5.63
C LEU A 159 -5.14 -18.45 6.81
N ASP A 160 -4.86 -17.99 8.03
CA ASP A 160 -4.97 -18.83 9.24
C ASP A 160 -6.45 -19.22 9.47
N ILE A 161 -6.69 -20.46 9.90
CA ILE A 161 -8.02 -21.01 10.22
C ILE A 161 -8.72 -20.18 11.32
N LYS A 162 -7.97 -19.34 12.04
CA LYS A 162 -8.47 -18.42 13.07
C LYS A 162 -9.47 -17.38 12.55
N THR A 163 -9.46 -17.04 11.27
CA THR A 163 -10.40 -16.08 10.64
C THR A 163 -11.10 -16.70 9.42
N PRO A 164 -11.99 -17.69 9.64
CA PRO A 164 -12.56 -18.49 8.55
C PRO A 164 -13.38 -17.68 7.54
N SER A 165 -13.99 -16.56 7.96
CA SER A 165 -14.72 -15.66 7.07
C SER A 165 -13.82 -14.95 6.06
N LEU A 166 -12.61 -14.53 6.47
CA LEU A 166 -11.63 -13.92 5.57
C LEU A 166 -11.09 -14.98 4.61
N ALA A 167 -10.70 -16.15 5.12
CA ALA A 167 -10.21 -17.26 4.31
C ALA A 167 -11.21 -17.72 3.23
N VAL A 168 -12.50 -17.81 3.56
CA VAL A 168 -13.56 -18.17 2.58
C VAL A 168 -13.74 -17.07 1.54
N THR A 169 -13.79 -15.81 1.96
CA THR A 169 -13.89 -14.66 1.04
C THR A 169 -12.71 -14.64 0.06
N ASP A 170 -11.50 -14.83 0.56
CA ASP A 170 -10.28 -14.83 -0.25
C ASP A 170 -10.25 -16.00 -1.23
N TYR A 171 -10.60 -17.20 -0.78
CA TYR A 171 -10.70 -18.35 -1.66
C TYR A 171 -11.72 -18.11 -2.77
N ALA A 172 -12.89 -17.55 -2.44
CA ALA A 172 -13.92 -17.23 -3.41
C ALA A 172 -13.43 -16.19 -4.43
N GLU A 173 -12.76 -15.13 -3.98
CA GLU A 173 -12.17 -14.13 -4.86
C GLU A 173 -11.10 -14.71 -5.80
N MET A 174 -10.22 -15.57 -5.26
CA MET A 174 -9.21 -16.30 -6.04
C MET A 174 -9.86 -17.23 -7.06
N ALA A 175 -10.93 -17.92 -6.70
CA ALA A 175 -11.65 -18.83 -7.60
C ALA A 175 -12.33 -18.06 -8.75
N LEU A 176 -12.89 -16.88 -8.47
CA LEU A 176 -13.52 -16.04 -9.48
C LEU A 176 -12.52 -15.48 -10.49
N ILE A 177 -11.30 -15.15 -10.07
CA ILE A 177 -10.26 -14.61 -10.96
C ILE A 177 -9.40 -15.68 -11.61
N GLY A 178 -9.38 -16.90 -11.06
CA GLY A 178 -8.52 -18.00 -11.51
C GLY A 178 -8.63 -18.33 -13.00
N PRO A 179 -9.83 -18.43 -13.61
CA PRO A 179 -9.96 -18.64 -15.05
C PRO A 179 -9.25 -17.56 -15.89
N ARG A 180 -9.33 -16.29 -15.47
CA ARG A 180 -8.64 -15.17 -16.14
C ARG A 180 -7.12 -15.32 -16.02
N LEU A 181 -6.61 -15.67 -14.83
CA LEU A 181 -5.18 -15.86 -14.61
C LEU A 181 -4.62 -17.06 -15.42
N ALA A 182 -5.37 -18.16 -15.47
CA ALA A 182 -5.01 -19.34 -16.26
C ALA A 182 -4.97 -19.01 -17.76
N LEU A 183 -6.01 -18.34 -18.28
CA LEU A 183 -6.05 -17.89 -19.67
C LEU A 183 -4.88 -16.96 -20.02
N ALA A 184 -4.55 -16.02 -19.14
CA ALA A 184 -3.45 -15.08 -19.36
C ALA A 184 -2.05 -15.72 -19.32
N SER A 185 -1.92 -16.93 -18.76
CA SER A 185 -0.68 -17.72 -18.81
C SER A 185 -0.50 -18.45 -20.14
N ILE A 186 -1.58 -18.70 -20.87
CA ILE A 186 -1.58 -19.34 -22.18
C ILE A 186 -1.51 -18.28 -23.28
N ILE A 187 -2.37 -17.27 -23.17
CA ILE A 187 -2.45 -16.15 -24.10
C ILE A 187 -1.85 -14.96 -23.38
N ARG A 188 -0.60 -14.62 -23.71
CA ARG A 188 -0.02 -13.38 -23.19
C ARG A 188 -0.89 -12.24 -23.66
N PRO A 189 -1.52 -11.50 -22.75
CA PRO A 189 -2.24 -10.31 -23.12
C PRO A 189 -1.26 -9.37 -23.86
N GLY A 190 -1.73 -8.72 -24.93
CA GLY A 190 -0.94 -7.74 -25.70
C GLY A 190 -0.47 -6.56 -24.84
N SER A 191 -0.20 -5.39 -25.42
CA SER A 191 0.22 -4.23 -24.60
C SER A 191 -0.73 -4.04 -23.40
N LEU A 192 -0.21 -4.06 -22.17
CA LEU A 192 -0.96 -3.98 -20.91
C LEU A 192 -1.95 -2.80 -20.90
N THR A 193 -1.58 -1.72 -21.59
CA THR A 193 -2.37 -0.52 -21.88
C THR A 193 -3.69 -0.79 -22.62
N GLN A 194 -3.72 -1.70 -23.60
CA GLN A 194 -4.95 -2.04 -24.35
C GLN A 194 -5.96 -2.83 -23.51
N GLN A 195 -5.56 -3.33 -22.35
CA GLN A 195 -6.42 -4.14 -21.49
C GLN A 195 -6.98 -3.36 -20.30
N GLY A 196 -6.78 -2.04 -20.29
CA GLY A 196 -7.25 -1.15 -19.22
C GLY A 196 -6.48 -1.32 -17.91
N TYR A 197 -5.29 -1.92 -17.95
CA TYR A 197 -4.33 -1.91 -16.85
C TYR A 197 -3.60 -0.58 -16.81
N ARG A 198 -3.35 -0.06 -15.60
CA ARG A 198 -2.48 1.10 -15.43
C ARG A 198 -1.05 0.64 -15.49
N THR A 199 -0.29 1.31 -16.33
CA THR A 199 1.13 1.09 -16.60
C THR A 199 1.91 2.32 -16.17
N LYS A 200 3.24 2.26 -16.15
CA LYS A 200 4.06 3.47 -15.95
C LYS A 200 3.73 4.57 -16.96
N GLU A 201 3.24 4.24 -18.16
CA GLU A 201 2.84 5.22 -19.16
C GLU A 201 1.61 6.06 -18.73
N ASP A 202 0.77 5.56 -17.82
CA ASP A 202 -0.32 6.33 -17.21
C ASP A 202 0.19 7.33 -16.15
N PHE A 203 1.48 7.24 -15.80
CA PHE A 203 2.13 8.08 -14.81
C PHE A 203 3.57 8.41 -15.26
N PRO A 204 3.72 9.36 -16.21
CA PRO A 204 4.95 9.56 -16.99
C PRO A 204 6.22 9.81 -16.16
N ASP A 205 6.08 10.11 -14.86
CA ASP A 205 7.18 10.42 -13.96
C ASP A 205 7.57 9.30 -12.98
N TYR A 206 6.96 8.10 -13.01
CA TYR A 206 7.22 7.07 -11.98
C TYR A 206 8.68 6.65 -11.84
N GLU A 207 9.45 6.59 -12.94
CA GLU A 207 10.89 6.29 -12.87
C GLU A 207 11.66 7.46 -12.24
N ARG A 208 11.28 8.70 -12.57
CA ARG A 208 11.89 9.93 -12.03
C ARG A 208 11.59 10.08 -10.53
N THR A 209 10.34 9.85 -10.15
CA THR A 209 9.84 9.94 -8.77
C THR A 209 10.08 8.65 -7.97
N ARG A 210 10.68 7.63 -8.59
CA ARG A 210 11.01 6.34 -7.97
C ARG A 210 9.80 5.67 -7.30
N GLY A 211 8.65 5.71 -7.98
CA GLY A 211 7.41 5.08 -7.55
C GLY A 211 6.44 6.01 -6.82
N SER A 212 6.85 7.23 -6.46
CA SER A 212 5.95 8.22 -5.86
C SER A 212 5.06 8.88 -6.93
N TYR A 213 3.85 9.28 -6.54
CA TYR A 213 2.97 10.15 -7.31
C TYR A 213 3.01 11.55 -6.70
N THR A 214 3.73 12.47 -7.34
CA THR A 214 3.91 13.85 -6.89
C THR A 214 3.28 14.81 -7.90
N PRO A 215 1.94 14.90 -7.94
CA PRO A 215 1.27 15.68 -8.98
C PRO A 215 1.44 17.18 -8.75
N ASP A 216 1.58 17.93 -9.85
CA ASP A 216 1.50 19.39 -9.89
C ASP A 216 0.03 19.82 -9.95
N GLU A 217 -0.74 19.41 -8.95
CA GLU A 217 -2.17 19.67 -8.84
C GLU A 217 -2.48 20.51 -7.59
N GLY A 218 -3.36 21.51 -7.74
CA GLY A 218 -3.88 22.27 -6.62
C GLY A 218 -4.95 21.49 -5.84
N TYR A 219 -5.30 22.05 -4.67
CA TYR A 219 -6.22 21.42 -3.73
C TYR A 219 -7.64 21.29 -4.29
N GLN A 220 -8.27 20.15 -3.99
CA GLN A 220 -9.68 19.90 -4.27
C GLN A 220 -10.34 19.25 -3.05
N GLU A 221 -11.23 19.99 -2.37
CA GLU A 221 -11.91 19.53 -1.16
C GLU A 221 -12.76 18.27 -1.41
N ASN A 222 -13.46 18.22 -2.55
CA ASN A 222 -14.25 17.06 -2.94
C ASN A 222 -14.41 16.99 -4.47
N LYS A 223 -14.89 15.86 -4.98
CA LYS A 223 -15.04 15.63 -6.44
C LYS A 223 -15.96 16.63 -7.15
N THR A 224 -16.80 17.37 -6.41
CA THR A 224 -17.74 18.35 -6.96
C THR A 224 -17.22 19.79 -6.87
N SER A 225 -16.18 20.06 -6.08
CA SER A 225 -15.59 21.39 -5.97
C SER A 225 -14.63 21.67 -7.14
N SER A 226 -14.49 22.94 -7.52
CA SER A 226 -13.42 23.35 -8.42
C SER A 226 -12.07 23.02 -7.80
N ARG A 227 -11.12 22.58 -8.63
CA ARG A 227 -9.73 22.41 -8.23
C ARG A 227 -9.05 23.77 -8.25
N GLU A 228 -8.33 24.10 -7.18
CA GLU A 228 -7.52 25.31 -7.11
C GLU A 228 -6.36 25.24 -8.11
N ALA A 229 -5.85 26.39 -8.54
CA ALA A 229 -4.69 26.44 -9.40
C ALA A 229 -3.46 25.95 -8.64
N PHE A 230 -2.67 25.08 -9.26
CA PHE A 230 -1.37 24.71 -8.71
C PHE A 230 -0.40 25.88 -8.86
N ALA A 231 0.24 26.27 -7.77
CA ALA A 231 1.38 27.17 -7.77
C ALA A 231 2.56 26.44 -7.14
N SER A 232 3.64 26.28 -7.90
CA SER A 232 4.90 25.83 -7.31
C SER A 232 5.36 26.89 -6.33
N TYR A 233 5.67 26.47 -5.11
CA TYR A 233 6.12 27.37 -4.06
C TYR A 233 7.20 26.68 -3.24
N ASP A 234 8.36 27.33 -3.14
CA ASP A 234 9.42 26.92 -2.24
C ASP A 234 9.35 27.83 -1.00
N SER A 235 9.01 27.23 0.15
CA SER A 235 8.94 27.98 1.40
C SER A 235 10.35 28.22 1.92
N PRO A 236 10.76 29.48 2.18
CA PRO A 236 12.06 29.76 2.79
C PRO A 236 12.14 29.26 4.25
N ASP A 237 11.01 28.93 4.87
CA ASP A 237 10.97 28.40 6.22
C ASP A 237 11.58 27.01 6.25
N LYS A 238 12.48 26.73 7.20
CA LYS A 238 12.97 25.37 7.42
C LYS A 238 11.91 24.55 8.16
N PRO A 239 11.48 23.40 7.63
CA PRO A 239 10.57 22.52 8.37
C PRO A 239 11.22 22.02 9.66
N GLN A 240 10.40 21.63 10.64
CA GLN A 240 10.89 20.89 11.79
C GLN A 240 10.99 19.41 11.44
N PRO A 241 12.07 18.71 11.87
CA PRO A 241 12.18 17.27 11.66
C PRO A 241 11.00 16.51 12.26
N ALA A 242 10.62 15.41 11.61
CA ALA A 242 9.66 14.46 12.16
C ALA A 242 10.15 13.90 13.50
N ILE A 243 9.21 13.67 14.40
CA ILE A 243 9.46 13.08 15.71
C ILE A 243 9.61 11.57 15.54
N ILE A 244 10.65 11.00 16.17
CA ILE A 244 10.80 9.54 16.31
C ILE A 244 10.26 9.13 17.67
N ILE A 245 9.16 8.39 17.67
CA ILE A 245 8.59 7.76 18.84
C ILE A 245 9.22 6.38 18.95
N ARG A 246 10.19 6.25 19.87
CA ARG A 246 10.95 5.01 20.07
C ARG A 246 10.20 4.05 20.99
N PRO A 247 10.19 2.74 20.68
CA PRO A 247 9.63 1.73 21.57
C PRO A 247 10.24 1.81 22.99
N GLY A 248 9.38 1.84 24.01
CA GLY A 248 9.80 1.87 25.41
C GLY A 248 10.40 3.20 25.91
N ALA A 249 10.53 4.22 25.06
CA ALA A 249 10.99 5.55 25.47
C ALA A 249 9.82 6.41 26.00
N PRO A 250 10.09 7.44 26.82
CA PRO A 250 9.10 8.45 27.17
C PRO A 250 8.50 9.10 25.92
N LEU A 251 7.18 9.36 25.95
CA LEU A 251 6.51 10.02 24.84
C LEU A 251 7.05 11.45 24.63
N PRO A 252 7.34 11.84 23.38
CA PRO A 252 7.67 13.22 23.05
C PRO A 252 6.51 14.18 23.37
N ALA A 253 6.83 15.46 23.59
CA ALA A 253 5.82 16.49 23.78
C ALA A 253 4.87 16.56 22.56
N GLY A 254 3.57 16.72 22.82
CA GLY A 254 2.54 16.77 21.76
C GLY A 254 2.09 15.41 21.23
N VAL A 255 2.63 14.31 21.75
CA VAL A 255 2.21 12.94 21.45
C VAL A 255 1.37 12.39 22.59
N VAL A 256 0.23 11.77 22.27
CA VAL A 256 -0.65 11.11 23.24
C VAL A 256 -0.94 9.68 22.81
N LEU A 257 -1.07 8.79 23.78
CA LEU A 257 -1.51 7.42 23.55
C LEU A 257 -3.04 7.33 23.62
N ILE A 258 -3.63 6.58 22.68
CA ILE A 258 -5.07 6.35 22.60
C ILE A 258 -5.39 4.85 22.57
N ASP A 259 -6.56 4.50 23.09
CA ASP A 259 -7.09 3.13 23.06
C ASP A 259 -7.86 2.86 21.77
N ARG A 260 -7.13 2.80 20.66
CA ARG A 260 -7.67 2.35 19.37
C ARG A 260 -7.31 0.88 19.13
N PRO A 261 -8.29 -0.03 19.06
CA PRO A 261 -8.01 -1.42 18.76
C PRO A 261 -7.52 -1.59 17.31
N LEU A 262 -6.59 -2.51 17.11
CA LEU A 262 -6.25 -3.00 15.78
C LEU A 262 -7.42 -3.81 15.22
N THR A 263 -7.65 -3.72 13.93
CA THR A 263 -8.56 -4.65 13.24
C THR A 263 -7.97 -6.07 13.25
N PRO A 264 -8.75 -7.12 12.92
CA PRO A 264 -8.20 -8.47 12.76
C PRO A 264 -7.04 -8.53 11.76
N ILE A 265 -7.19 -7.87 10.60
CA ILE A 265 -6.14 -7.83 9.58
C ILE A 265 -4.89 -7.09 10.08
N GLU A 266 -5.05 -5.95 10.76
CA GLU A 266 -3.91 -5.23 11.34
C GLU A 266 -3.18 -6.07 12.40
N SER A 267 -3.95 -6.79 13.22
CA SER A 267 -3.42 -7.66 14.28
C SER A 267 -2.62 -8.84 13.73
N ASP A 268 -3.00 -9.37 12.55
CA ASP A 268 -2.32 -10.50 11.93
C ASP A 268 -1.11 -10.05 11.09
N TYR A 269 -1.27 -9.01 10.27
CA TYR A 269 -0.26 -8.63 9.28
C TYR A 269 0.81 -7.68 9.81
N LEU A 270 0.52 -6.76 10.74
CA LEU A 270 1.56 -5.85 11.25
C LEU A 270 2.69 -6.60 11.99
N PRO A 271 2.40 -7.56 12.90
CA PRO A 271 3.45 -8.39 13.50
C PRO A 271 4.17 -9.27 12.47
N ALA A 272 3.46 -9.76 11.45
CA ALA A 272 4.05 -10.58 10.40
C ALA A 272 5.02 -9.79 9.51
N ILE A 273 4.68 -8.54 9.17
CA ILE A 273 5.57 -7.61 8.45
C ILE A 273 6.82 -7.32 9.27
N LYS A 274 6.67 -7.05 10.57
CA LYS A 274 7.81 -6.87 11.49
C LYS A 274 8.73 -8.08 11.47
N THR A 275 8.17 -9.27 11.70
CA THR A 275 8.90 -10.54 11.69
C THR A 275 9.61 -10.78 10.35
N LEU A 276 8.94 -10.45 9.23
CA LEU A 276 9.50 -10.59 7.90
C LEU A 276 10.68 -9.64 7.65
N CYS A 277 10.60 -8.39 8.12
CA CYS A 277 11.71 -7.45 8.05
C CYS A 277 12.90 -7.93 8.89
N GLU A 278 12.66 -8.34 10.14
CA GLU A 278 13.69 -8.86 11.05
C GLU A 278 14.42 -10.07 10.47
N LYS A 279 13.69 -11.03 9.91
CA LYS A 279 14.25 -12.22 9.25
C LYS A 279 15.17 -11.89 8.07
N ASN A 280 14.97 -10.73 7.44
CA ASN A 280 15.75 -10.27 6.29
C ASN A 280 16.76 -9.17 6.65
N GLY A 281 16.97 -8.89 7.94
CA GLY A 281 17.91 -7.88 8.41
C GLY A 281 17.50 -6.44 8.09
N ALA A 282 16.20 -6.20 7.88
CA ALA A 282 15.64 -4.87 7.66
C ALA A 282 15.01 -4.34 8.95
N LEU A 283 15.20 -3.05 9.23
CA LEU A 283 14.44 -2.33 10.25
C LEU A 283 13.06 -1.99 9.69
N LEU A 284 12.00 -2.13 10.49
CA LEU A 284 10.67 -1.63 10.16
C LEU A 284 10.41 -0.31 10.91
N ALA A 285 9.76 0.65 10.25
CA ALA A 285 9.19 1.83 10.88
C ALA A 285 7.78 2.14 10.34
N PHE A 286 6.94 2.73 11.20
CA PHE A 286 5.64 3.27 10.80
C PHE A 286 5.74 4.76 10.54
N MET A 287 5.18 5.24 9.42
CA MET A 287 5.11 6.67 9.10
C MET A 287 3.69 7.21 9.25
N LEU A 288 3.49 8.16 10.15
CA LEU A 288 2.24 8.89 10.31
C LEU A 288 2.34 10.24 9.59
N LEU A 289 1.59 10.37 8.49
CA LEU A 289 1.49 11.59 7.72
C LEU A 289 0.37 12.49 8.26
N PRO A 290 0.59 13.81 8.40
CA PRO A 290 -0.49 14.73 8.72
C PRO A 290 -1.52 14.78 7.58
N MET A 291 -2.76 15.18 7.93
CA MET A 291 -3.81 15.47 6.96
C MET A 291 -3.92 16.99 6.80
N ALA A 292 -4.47 17.46 5.67
CA ALA A 292 -4.69 18.90 5.46
C ALA A 292 -5.58 19.53 6.56
N THR A 293 -6.41 18.73 7.22
CA THR A 293 -7.40 19.13 8.23
C THR A 293 -6.98 18.86 9.68
N SER A 294 -5.76 18.39 9.93
CA SER A 294 -5.32 18.00 11.28
C SER A 294 -4.60 19.11 12.06
N GLN A 295 -4.74 20.38 11.67
CA GLN A 295 -4.13 21.52 12.35
C GLN A 295 -4.60 21.62 13.81
N GLY A 296 -3.69 21.96 14.71
CA GLY A 296 -3.95 22.11 16.15
C GLY A 296 -4.23 20.80 16.89
N ARG A 297 -4.06 19.65 16.23
CA ARG A 297 -4.29 18.33 16.85
C ARG A 297 -2.99 17.74 17.39
N THR A 298 -3.09 17.10 18.54
CA THR A 298 -2.02 16.25 19.06
C THR A 298 -1.78 15.06 18.15
N ILE A 299 -0.55 14.53 18.16
CA ILE A 299 -0.23 13.28 17.49
C ILE A 299 -0.77 12.14 18.34
N GLU A 300 -1.79 11.44 17.84
CA GLU A 300 -2.43 10.32 18.53
C GLU A 300 -1.85 8.99 18.07
N ILE A 301 -1.35 8.19 19.01
CA ILE A 301 -0.76 6.87 18.76
C ILE A 301 -1.55 5.80 19.49
N SER A 302 -1.93 4.73 18.80
CA SER A 302 -2.61 3.59 19.39
C SER A 302 -1.67 2.86 20.35
N ASN A 303 -2.16 2.58 21.55
CA ASN A 303 -1.48 1.72 22.53
C ASN A 303 -1.10 0.35 21.93
N GLN A 304 -1.98 -0.23 21.10
CA GLN A 304 -1.74 -1.53 20.49
C GLN A 304 -0.67 -1.45 19.38
N VAL A 305 -0.64 -0.37 18.59
CA VAL A 305 0.42 -0.16 17.59
C VAL A 305 1.77 0.07 18.28
N ALA A 306 1.81 0.90 19.33
CA ALA A 306 3.02 1.15 20.10
C ALA A 306 3.57 -0.14 20.74
N ALA A 307 2.68 -1.03 21.21
CA ALA A 307 3.03 -2.32 21.78
C ALA A 307 3.68 -3.30 20.78
N LEU A 308 3.60 -3.05 19.46
CA LEU A 308 4.33 -3.84 18.46
C LEU A 308 5.86 -3.66 18.54
N GLY A 309 6.33 -2.65 19.27
CA GLY A 309 7.76 -2.39 19.44
C GLY A 309 8.44 -1.92 18.16
N VAL A 310 7.70 -1.26 17.27
CA VAL A 310 8.19 -0.70 16.01
C VAL A 310 8.29 0.82 16.15
N PRO A 311 9.41 1.46 15.77
CA PRO A 311 9.52 2.92 15.75
C PRO A 311 8.44 3.57 14.90
N ILE A 312 7.88 4.67 15.40
CA ILE A 312 6.91 5.49 14.66
C ILE A 312 7.56 6.84 14.36
N ILE A 313 7.65 7.19 13.08
CA ILE A 313 8.02 8.53 12.62
C ILE A 313 6.75 9.31 12.32
N ALA A 314 6.58 10.45 12.99
CA ALA A 314 5.36 11.23 12.91
C ALA A 314 5.67 12.73 12.77
N ALA A 315 4.86 13.42 12.00
CA ALA A 315 4.88 14.87 11.89
C ALA A 315 3.47 15.41 12.15
N SER A 316 3.39 16.53 12.88
CA SER A 316 2.16 17.33 12.91
C SER A 316 2.15 18.28 11.71
N PRO A 317 0.99 18.85 11.32
CA PRO A 317 0.97 19.91 10.32
C PRO A 317 1.89 21.07 10.68
N GLU A 318 1.97 21.43 11.96
CA GLU A 318 2.82 22.51 12.46
C GLU A 318 4.31 22.18 12.31
N SER A 319 4.72 20.93 12.57
CA SER A 319 6.12 20.54 12.37
C SER A 319 6.46 20.48 10.87
N MET A 320 5.54 19.95 10.05
CA MET A 320 5.75 19.77 8.62
C MET A 320 5.77 21.09 7.84
N PHE A 321 4.86 22.01 8.17
CA PHE A 321 4.65 23.25 7.43
C PHE A 321 5.20 24.48 8.16
N GLY A 322 5.61 24.36 9.42
CA GLY A 322 6.30 25.43 10.15
C GLY A 322 5.44 26.69 10.27
N ASN A 323 5.97 27.81 9.76
CA ASN A 323 5.29 29.11 9.79
C ASN A 323 4.39 29.36 8.56
N ILE A 324 4.20 28.36 7.68
CA ILE A 324 3.27 28.50 6.56
C ILE A 324 1.88 28.84 7.14
N PRO A 325 1.26 29.94 6.67
CA PRO A 325 -0.05 30.36 7.13
C PRO A 325 -1.08 29.21 7.02
N PRO A 326 -1.98 29.03 8.00
CA PRO A 326 -2.95 27.92 8.00
C PRO A 326 -3.79 27.80 6.74
N ASP A 327 -4.12 28.92 6.10
CA ASP A 327 -4.85 29.00 4.82
C ASP A 327 -4.04 28.49 3.63
N ARG A 328 -2.71 28.56 3.70
CA ARG A 328 -1.79 28.10 2.65
C ARG A 328 -1.33 26.65 2.82
N ILE A 329 -1.61 26.00 3.96
CA ILE A 329 -1.26 24.59 4.15
C ILE A 329 -1.88 23.71 3.06
N LYS A 330 -3.11 24.01 2.62
CA LYS A 330 -3.80 23.29 1.55
C LYS A 330 -3.06 23.33 0.20
N GLU A 331 -2.22 24.33 -0.05
CA GLU A 331 -1.38 24.41 -1.26
C GLU A 331 -0.34 23.29 -1.36
N ASN A 332 -0.13 22.52 -0.28
CA ASN A 332 0.77 21.36 -0.23
C ASN A 332 0.03 20.03 -0.45
N TYR A 333 -1.26 20.08 -0.75
CA TYR A 333 -2.14 18.94 -0.93
C TYR A 333 -2.95 19.08 -2.21
N PHE A 334 -3.26 17.96 -2.87
CA PHE A 334 -4.23 17.96 -3.98
C PHE A 334 -5.62 17.47 -3.54
N ASP A 335 -5.72 16.84 -2.37
CA ASP A 335 -6.96 16.60 -1.62
C ASP A 335 -6.65 16.49 -0.11
N TYR A 336 -7.66 16.24 0.73
CA TYR A 336 -7.46 16.25 2.20
C TYR A 336 -6.48 15.19 2.75
N LEU A 337 -6.15 14.13 1.99
CA LEU A 337 -5.27 13.03 2.40
C LEU A 337 -3.92 13.03 1.70
N HIS A 338 -3.86 13.54 0.46
CA HIS A 338 -2.74 13.33 -0.42
C HIS A 338 -1.98 14.63 -0.69
N LEU A 339 -0.67 14.57 -0.42
CA LEU A 339 0.27 15.64 -0.74
C LEU A 339 0.41 15.80 -2.27
N ASN A 340 0.54 17.04 -2.73
CA ASN A 340 0.98 17.34 -4.09
C ASN A 340 2.53 17.41 -4.15
N SER A 341 3.11 17.85 -5.27
CA SER A 341 4.57 17.95 -5.42
C SER A 341 5.24 18.85 -4.37
N ASN A 342 4.66 20.02 -4.04
CA ASN A 342 5.16 20.90 -2.96
C ASN A 342 5.18 20.14 -1.62
N GLY A 343 4.07 19.48 -1.27
CA GLY A 343 3.95 18.74 -0.02
C GLY A 343 4.87 17.53 0.08
N ALA A 344 5.03 16.76 -1.00
CA ALA A 344 5.90 15.59 -1.06
C ALA A 344 7.38 15.98 -0.91
N ARG A 345 7.80 17.08 -1.53
CA ARG A 345 9.14 17.66 -1.36
C ARG A 345 9.37 18.11 0.08
N ARG A 346 8.40 18.83 0.66
CA ARG A 346 8.46 19.27 2.06
C ARG A 346 8.52 18.09 3.03
N SER A 347 7.74 17.04 2.76
CA SER A 347 7.74 15.80 3.52
C SER A 347 9.11 15.12 3.51
N ALA A 348 9.79 15.08 2.36
CA ALA A 348 11.15 14.54 2.27
C ALA A 348 12.12 15.27 3.21
N GLN A 349 12.04 16.60 3.31
CA GLN A 349 12.85 17.41 4.23
C GLN A 349 12.51 17.16 5.70
N VAL A 350 11.23 16.95 6.01
CA VAL A 350 10.72 16.73 7.38
C VAL A 350 11.09 15.34 7.88
N PHE A 351 10.81 14.30 7.10
CA PHE A 351 11.04 12.92 7.48
C PHE A 351 12.47 12.45 7.21
N GLY A 352 13.19 13.10 6.29
CA GLY A 352 14.57 12.75 5.91
C GLY A 352 15.53 12.57 7.08
N PRO A 353 15.65 13.54 8.01
CA PRO A 353 16.51 13.40 9.20
C PRO A 353 16.13 12.22 10.09
N ALA A 354 14.83 11.95 10.26
CA ALA A 354 14.35 10.82 11.05
C ALA A 354 14.68 9.49 10.38
N LEU A 355 14.49 9.40 9.05
CA LEU A 355 14.86 8.25 8.25
C LEU A 355 16.38 8.00 8.29
N GLN A 356 17.19 9.06 8.20
CA GLN A 356 18.64 8.95 8.33
C GLN A 356 19.05 8.43 9.71
N THR A 357 18.42 8.92 10.77
CA THR A 357 18.67 8.45 12.15
C THR A 357 18.34 6.98 12.32
N LEU A 358 17.32 6.46 11.63
CA LEU A 358 16.95 5.04 11.68
C LEU A 358 17.85 4.13 10.82
N LEU A 359 18.62 4.70 9.88
CA LEU A 359 19.56 3.96 9.04
C LEU A 359 20.94 3.77 9.69
N GLN A 360 21.27 4.60 10.68
CA GLN A 360 22.51 4.59 11.47
C GLN A 360 22.35 3.69 12.70
#